data_AF-A0A2S9I3G5-F1
#
_entry.id   AF-A0A2S9I3G5-F1
#
_cell.length_a   1.000
_cell.length_b   1.000
_cell.length_c   1.000
_cell.angle_alpha   90.00
_cell.angle_beta   90.00
_cell.angle_gamma   90.00
#
_symmetry.space_group_name_H-M   'P 1'
#
loop_
_entity.id
_entity.type
_entity.pdbx_description
1 polymer ?
#
loop_
_entity_poly.entity_id
_entity_poly.type
_entity_poly.pdbx_seq_one_letter_code
_entity_poly.pdbx_strand_id
1 'polypeptide(L)'
;GKLEPNEAPESAIQREILEEIGSPCVIEQFIGRFETAAANEPDHKLISHLYLVRLKQSPQIAAEIAEMKWVKFNDSETKLAPLTKEIVIPWCEQNLSITL
;
A
#
# COMPACT_ATOMS: atom_id res chain seq x y z
N GLY A 1 7.09 2.16 -0.48
CA GLY A 1 7.80 3.43 -0.33
C GLY A 1 7.91 4.25 -1.61
N LYS A 2 9.08 4.86 -1.80
CA LYS A 2 9.34 5.95 -2.77
C LYS A 2 9.88 5.38 -4.08
N LEU A 3 9.63 6.09 -5.19
CA LEU A 3 10.28 5.75 -6.45
C LEU A 3 11.74 6.22 -6.43
N GLU A 4 12.63 5.38 -6.93
CA GLU A 4 14.01 5.78 -7.22
C GLU A 4 14.10 6.56 -8.55
N PRO A 5 15.17 7.36 -8.77
CA PRO A 5 15.38 8.06 -10.04
C PRO A 5 15.39 7.09 -11.23
N ASN A 6 14.53 7.36 -12.21
CA ASN A 6 14.34 6.55 -13.42
C ASN A 6 13.73 5.16 -13.18
N GLU A 7 13.16 4.92 -11.99
CA GLU A 7 12.45 3.67 -11.68
C GLU A 7 11.01 3.71 -12.20
N ALA A 8 10.58 2.63 -12.84
CA ALA A 8 9.18 2.45 -13.20
C ALA A 8 8.35 2.17 -11.93
N PRO A 9 7.13 2.72 -11.80
CA PRO A 9 6.30 2.48 -10.61
C PRO A 9 6.04 0.98 -10.32
N GLU A 10 5.96 0.15 -11.35
CA GLU A 10 5.82 -1.31 -11.25
C GLU A 10 7.05 -1.96 -10.62
N SER A 11 8.25 -1.52 -11.00
CA SER A 11 9.50 -1.99 -10.38
C SER A 11 9.57 -1.56 -8.92
N ALA A 12 9.20 -0.30 -8.64
CA ALA A 12 9.21 0.27 -7.30
C ALA A 12 8.31 -0.53 -6.36
N ILE A 13 7.06 -0.82 -6.72
CA ILE A 13 6.15 -1.55 -5.82
C ILE A 13 6.65 -2.98 -5.54
N GLN A 14 7.26 -3.66 -6.52
CA GLN A 14 7.81 -5.00 -6.32
C GLN A 14 9.05 -4.99 -5.41
N ARG A 15 9.95 -4.02 -5.62
CA ARG A 15 11.13 -3.82 -4.79
C ARG A 15 10.74 -3.49 -3.35
N GLU A 16 9.87 -2.50 -3.16
CA GLU A 16 9.44 -2.01 -1.85
C GLU A 16 8.72 -3.08 -1.03
N ILE A 17 7.83 -3.88 -1.65
CA ILE A 17 7.19 -5.01 -0.95
C ILE A 17 8.23 -6.05 -0.52
N LEU A 18 9.23 -6.34 -1.37
CA LEU A 18 10.29 -7.27 -1.02
C LEU A 18 11.15 -6.74 0.13
N GLU A 19 11.50 -5.45 0.12
CA GLU A 19 12.32 -4.80 1.14
C GLU A 19 11.58 -4.70 2.49
N GLU A 20 10.35 -4.18 2.48
CA GLU A 20 9.62 -3.90 3.72
C GLU A 20 9.03 -5.17 4.35
N ILE A 21 8.40 -6.04 3.56
CA ILE A 21 7.64 -7.20 4.06
C ILE A 21 8.16 -8.56 3.58
N GLY A 22 9.37 -8.58 3.00
CA GLY A 22 10.12 -9.80 2.73
C GLY A 22 9.47 -10.75 1.72
N SER A 23 8.47 -10.31 0.95
CA SER A 23 7.67 -11.19 0.10
C SER A 23 7.69 -10.74 -1.36
N PRO A 24 8.19 -11.55 -2.30
CA PRO A 24 8.02 -11.25 -3.72
C PRO A 24 6.53 -11.21 -4.08
N CYS A 25 6.15 -10.37 -5.05
CA CYS A 25 4.76 -10.27 -5.49
C CYS A 25 4.60 -10.35 -7.00
N VAL A 26 3.36 -10.59 -7.43
CA VAL A 26 2.90 -10.45 -8.82
C VAL A 26 1.88 -9.32 -8.84
N ILE A 27 2.07 -8.36 -9.74
CA ILE A 27 1.08 -7.31 -9.99
C ILE A 27 -0.09 -7.94 -10.74
N GLU A 28 -1.29 -7.82 -10.19
CA GLU A 28 -2.52 -8.34 -10.79
C GLU A 28 -3.28 -7.23 -11.52
N GLN A 29 -3.25 -6.02 -10.97
CA GLN A 29 -3.96 -4.88 -11.56
C GLN A 29 -3.32 -3.56 -11.16
N PHE A 30 -3.23 -2.63 -12.11
CA PHE A 30 -3.06 -1.21 -11.81
C PHE A 30 -4.42 -0.59 -11.50
N ILE A 31 -4.58 -0.06 -10.29
CA ILE A 31 -5.84 0.52 -9.81
C ILE A 31 -5.96 1.97 -10.25
N GLY A 32 -4.86 2.72 -10.19
CA GLY A 32 -4.84 4.12 -10.62
C GLY A 32 -3.74 4.94 -9.95
N ARG A 33 -3.65 6.20 -10.36
CA ARG A 33 -2.77 7.21 -9.75
C ARG A 33 -3.61 8.18 -8.93
N PHE A 34 -3.29 8.32 -7.65
CA PHE A 34 -4.04 9.12 -6.71
C PHE A 34 -3.17 10.19 -6.07
N GLU A 35 -3.81 11.25 -5.59
CA GLU A 35 -3.18 12.33 -4.86
C GLU A 35 -3.92 12.54 -3.55
N THR A 36 -3.22 12.46 -2.42
CA THR A 36 -3.77 12.70 -1.08
C THR A 36 -2.83 13.60 -0.27
N ALA A 37 -3.26 14.04 0.91
CA ALA A 37 -2.32 14.58 1.89
C ALA A 37 -1.29 13.52 2.30
N ALA A 38 -0.06 13.94 2.59
CA ALA A 38 0.95 13.08 3.21
C ALA A 38 0.63 12.88 4.71
N ALA A 39 0.85 11.67 5.24
CA ALA A 39 0.46 11.33 6.61
C ALA A 39 1.30 12.04 7.68
N ASN A 40 2.59 12.27 7.41
CA ASN A 40 3.57 12.77 8.39
C ASN A 40 4.24 14.07 7.96
N GLU A 41 3.80 14.68 6.86
CA GLU A 41 4.39 15.89 6.29
C GLU A 41 3.26 16.89 6.01
N PRO A 42 2.96 17.80 6.96
CA PRO A 42 1.96 18.84 6.75
C PRO A 42 2.26 19.64 5.48
N ASP A 43 1.21 20.08 4.80
CA ASP A 43 1.26 20.86 3.55
C ASP A 43 1.94 20.14 2.36
N HIS A 44 2.25 18.85 2.49
CA HIS A 44 2.77 18.02 1.39
C HIS A 44 1.68 17.11 0.83
N LYS A 45 1.79 16.85 -0.47
CA LYS A 45 0.93 15.93 -1.21
C LYS A 45 1.69 14.65 -1.51
N LEU A 46 1.02 13.53 -1.28
CA LEU A 46 1.46 12.22 -1.72
C LEU A 46 0.86 11.93 -3.09
N ILE A 47 1.71 11.67 -4.07
CA ILE A 47 1.32 11.09 -5.35
C ILE A 47 1.63 9.60 -5.29
N SER A 48 0.61 8.76 -5.47
CA SER A 48 0.75 7.30 -5.38
C SER A 48 0.25 6.60 -6.64
N HIS A 49 0.99 5.57 -7.07
CA HIS A 49 0.53 4.59 -8.05
C HIS A 49 0.05 3.35 -7.29
N LEU A 50 -1.25 3.08 -7.34
CA LEU A 50 -1.88 2.02 -6.56
C LEU A 50 -2.05 0.76 -7.40
N TYR A 51 -1.67 -0.39 -6.83
CA TYR A 51 -1.72 -1.69 -7.47
C TYR A 51 -2.39 -2.72 -6.56
N LEU A 52 -3.16 -3.63 -7.16
CA LEU A 52 -3.50 -4.91 -6.54
C LEU A 52 -2.38 -5.90 -6.85
N VAL A 53 -1.88 -6.57 -5.82
CA VAL A 53 -0.79 -7.53 -5.94
C VAL A 53 -1.13 -8.81 -5.19
N ARG A 54 -0.58 -9.93 -5.68
CA ARG A 54 -0.57 -11.20 -4.96
C ARG A 54 0.82 -11.50 -4.45
N LEU A 55 0.93 -11.69 -3.14
CA LEU A 55 2.17 -12.10 -2.49
C LEU A 55 2.47 -13.57 -2.79
N LYS A 56 3.74 -13.89 -3.07
CA LYS A 56 4.19 -15.27 -3.33
C LYS A 56 4.45 -16.04 -2.03
N GLN A 57 4.57 -15.34 -0.91
CA GLN A 57 4.71 -15.93 0.42
C GLN A 57 4.09 -15.03 1.49
N SER A 58 3.88 -15.57 2.69
CA SER A 58 3.38 -14.79 3.81
C SER A 58 4.31 -13.61 4.12
N PRO A 59 3.77 -12.40 4.35
CA PRO A 59 4.59 -11.24 4.66
C PRO A 59 5.26 -11.41 6.03
N GLN A 60 6.48 -10.91 6.15
CA GLN A 60 7.25 -10.88 7.39
C GLN A 60 7.93 -9.51 7.49
N ILE A 61 8.00 -8.95 8.70
CA ILE A 61 8.77 -7.73 8.93
C ILE A 61 10.22 -8.00 8.53
N ALA A 62 10.75 -7.22 7.59
CA ALA A 62 12.11 -7.36 7.09
C ALA A 62 12.95 -6.10 7.36
N ALA A 63 12.71 -5.01 6.61
CA ALA A 63 13.48 -3.76 6.70
C ALA A 63 12.77 -2.67 7.56
N GLU A 64 12.66 -1.44 7.05
CA GLU A 64 12.35 -0.19 7.78
C GLU A 64 10.94 -0.05 8.39
N ILE A 65 10.20 -1.15 8.58
CA ILE A 65 8.87 -1.10 9.21
C ILE A 65 8.96 -1.51 10.69
N ALA A 66 8.55 -0.60 11.58
CA ALA A 66 8.57 -0.84 13.03
C ALA A 66 7.48 -1.83 13.49
N GLU A 67 6.39 -1.95 12.73
CA GLU A 67 5.22 -2.77 13.07
C GLU A 67 4.52 -3.25 11.79
N MET A 68 3.91 -4.43 11.85
CA MET A 68 2.96 -4.92 10.85
C MET A 68 1.67 -5.38 11.55
N LYS A 69 0.54 -4.82 11.12
CA LYS A 69 -0.79 -5.09 11.70
C LYS A 69 -1.81 -5.32 10.60
N TRP A 70 -2.56 -6.42 10.68
CA TRP A 70 -3.77 -6.60 9.89
C TRP A 70 -4.91 -5.76 10.48
N VAL A 71 -5.54 -4.93 9.65
CA VAL A 71 -6.67 -4.07 10.04
C VAL A 71 -7.95 -4.53 9.36
N LYS A 72 -9.06 -4.44 10.08
CA LYS A 72 -10.40 -4.58 9.49
C LYS A 72 -10.80 -3.26 8.84
N PHE A 73 -11.68 -3.29 7.85
CA PHE A 73 -12.13 -2.07 7.16
C PHE A 73 -12.86 -1.09 8.08
N ASN A 74 -13.51 -1.59 9.14
CA ASN A 74 -14.19 -0.77 10.15
C ASN A 74 -13.32 -0.47 11.39
N ASP A 75 -12.01 -0.72 11.36
CA ASP A 75 -11.10 -0.35 12.44
C ASP A 75 -10.99 1.18 12.55
N SER A 76 -11.49 1.74 13.65
CA SER A 76 -11.42 3.17 13.96
C SER A 76 -10.28 3.55 14.90
N GLU A 77 -9.61 2.58 15.51
CA GLU A 77 -8.56 2.80 16.50
C GLU A 77 -7.19 3.01 15.82
N THR A 78 -6.96 2.28 14.72
CA THR A 78 -5.71 2.37 13.97
C THR A 78 -5.65 3.69 13.20
N LYS A 79 -4.61 4.49 13.46
CA LYS A 79 -4.33 5.69 12.67
C LYS A 79 -3.80 5.30 11.30
N LEU A 80 -4.66 5.42 10.28
CA LEU A 80 -4.31 5.12 8.89
C LEU A 80 -3.91 6.40 8.13
N ALA A 81 -2.97 6.25 7.20
CA ALA A 81 -2.60 7.32 6.28
C ALA A 81 -3.81 7.75 5.41
N PRO A 82 -3.87 9.02 4.96
CA PRO A 82 -4.95 9.50 4.09
C PRO A 82 -5.19 8.61 2.87
N LEU A 83 -4.12 8.21 2.14
CA LEU A 83 -4.23 7.29 1.00
C LEU A 83 -4.96 5.98 1.37
N THR A 84 -4.63 5.38 2.52
CA THR A 84 -5.24 4.13 2.95
C THR A 84 -6.72 4.31 3.27
N LYS A 85 -7.06 5.37 4.01
CA LYS A 85 -8.42 5.61 4.49
C LYS A 85 -9.36 6.11 3.38
N GLU A 86 -8.87 6.98 2.52
CA GLU A 86 -9.68 7.69 1.52
C GLU A 86 -9.76 6.92 0.19
N ILE A 87 -8.76 6.10 -0.14
CA ILE A 87 -8.67 5.42 -1.43
C ILE A 87 -8.67 3.90 -1.28
N VAL A 88 -7.71 3.34 -0.52
CA VAL A 88 -7.50 1.87 -0.49
C VAL A 88 -8.70 1.13 0.10
N ILE A 89 -9.19 1.53 1.29
CA ILE A 89 -10.32 0.86 1.94
C ILE A 89 -11.60 0.96 1.08
N PRO A 90 -12.04 2.15 0.62
CA PRO A 90 -13.22 2.25 -0.24
C PRO A 90 -13.10 1.44 -1.53
N TRP A 91 -11.90 1.39 -2.13
CA TRP A 91 -11.67 0.55 -3.31
C TRP A 91 -11.84 -0.94 -2.98
N CYS A 92 -11.27 -1.40 -1.87
CA CYS A 92 -11.42 -2.78 -1.42
C CYS A 92 -12.89 -3.14 -1.14
N GLU A 93 -13.65 -2.27 -0.45
CA GLU A 93 -15.07 -2.50 -0.18
C GLU A 93 -15.92 -2.63 -1.45
N GLN A 94 -15.57 -1.90 -2.50
CA GLN A 94 -16.30 -1.90 -3.77
C GLN A 94 -15.91 -3.05 -4.69
N ASN A 95 -14.64 -3.50 -4.64
CA ASN A 95 -14.07 -4.39 -5.67
C ASN A 95 -13.68 -5.77 -5.13
N LEU A 96 -13.45 -5.91 -3.84
CA LEU A 96 -13.15 -7.18 -3.21
C LEU A 96 -14.41 -7.65 -2.48
N SER A 97 -15.07 -8.67 -3.04
CA SER A 97 -16.10 -9.41 -2.31
C SER A 97 -15.42 -10.17 -1.17
N ILE A 98 -15.29 -9.54 0.00
CA ILE A 98 -14.84 -10.22 1.21
C ILE A 98 -16.05 -10.96 1.76
N THR A 99 -16.15 -12.25 1.44
CA THR A 99 -16.92 -13.16 2.29
C THR A 99 -16.15 -13.25 3.60
N LEU A 100 -16.65 -12.56 4.64
CA LEU A 100 -16.19 -12.73 6.02
C LEU A 100 -16.46 -14.15 6.52
#